data_AF-A0A151SJZ1-F1
#
_entry.id   AF-A0A151SJZ1-F1
#
_cell.length_a   1.000
_cell.length_b   1.000
_cell.length_c   1.000
_cell.angle_alpha   90.00
_cell.angle_beta   90.00
_cell.angle_gamma   90.00
#
_symmetry.space_group_name_H-M   'P 1'
#
loop_
_entity.id
_entity.type
_entity.pdbx_description
1 polymer ?
#
loop_
_entity_poly.entity_id
_entity_poly.type
_entity_poly.pdbx_seq_one_letter_code
_entity_poly.pdbx_strand_id
1 'polypeptide(L)'
;MPYDCNKRLASLMESSLIYECGPSCRCSSSCTNRVSQHGIQFQLEIFMTKLKGWGVRARSFIPSRSFVCAYLGEVRNNRHCESRPDFDDYILKIGVGKGFIDASRCGNIGRFINHSCSPNLIVKDVTNDHSDKNLPYKVLFAVKDIPAGRELSYDYKSSKRNYFRFGIIFATVDHRIAIV
;
A
#
# COMPACT_ATOMS: atom_id res chain seq x y z
N MET A 1 -10.36 -15.50 8.57
CA MET A 1 -10.89 -14.48 7.65
C MET A 1 -9.95 -13.28 7.70
N PRO A 2 -9.51 -12.74 6.55
CA PRO A 2 -8.50 -11.68 6.53
C PRO A 2 -9.02 -10.33 7.07
N TYR A 3 -10.33 -10.19 7.20
CA TYR A 3 -10.99 -9.00 7.73
C TYR A 3 -11.90 -9.32 8.92
N ASP A 4 -12.02 -8.36 9.84
CA ASP A 4 -12.99 -8.37 10.94
C ASP A 4 -14.39 -7.91 10.46
N CYS A 5 -15.37 -7.91 11.38
CA CYS A 5 -16.74 -7.50 11.07
C CYS A 5 -16.88 -6.04 10.64
N ASN A 6 -15.89 -5.19 10.94
CA ASN A 6 -15.83 -3.80 10.50
C ASN A 6 -15.08 -3.63 9.16
N LYS A 7 -14.80 -4.73 8.45
CA LYS A 7 -14.07 -4.74 7.17
C LYS A 7 -12.65 -4.17 7.29
N ARG A 8 -12.01 -4.33 8.45
CA ARG A 8 -10.61 -3.96 8.70
C ARG A 8 -9.76 -5.24 8.75
N LEU A 9 -8.46 -5.15 8.45
CA LEU A 9 -7.57 -6.32 8.53
C LEU A 9 -7.68 -6.98 9.91
N ALA A 10 -7.91 -8.29 9.98
CA ALA A 10 -8.00 -9.01 11.24
C ALA A 10 -6.66 -8.97 12.01
N SER A 11 -5.55 -9.07 11.28
CA SER A 11 -4.19 -8.96 11.82
C SER A 11 -3.28 -8.21 10.84
N LEU A 12 -2.35 -7.40 11.37
CA LEU A 12 -1.29 -6.80 10.55
C LEU A 12 -0.24 -7.85 10.12
N MET A 13 -0.12 -8.93 10.91
CA MET A 13 0.79 -10.06 10.68
C MET A 13 0.23 -11.11 9.71
N GLU A 14 -0.99 -10.92 9.19
CA GLU A 14 -1.59 -11.81 8.19
C GLU A 14 -0.69 -11.92 6.93
N SER A 15 -0.78 -13.08 6.25
CA SER A 15 -0.14 -13.38 4.97
C SER A 15 -0.04 -12.14 4.06
N SER A 16 1.08 -12.02 3.34
CA SER A 16 1.31 -10.92 2.39
C SER A 16 0.23 -10.85 1.31
N LEU A 17 -0.39 -11.99 0.97
CA LEU A 17 -1.46 -12.13 -0.01
C LEU A 17 -2.81 -12.42 0.67
N ILE A 18 -3.78 -11.56 0.40
CA ILE A 18 -5.17 -11.63 0.83
C ILE A 18 -6.05 -12.03 -0.35
N TYR A 19 -6.98 -12.97 -0.11
CA TYR A 19 -7.95 -13.42 -1.09
C TYR A 19 -9.35 -12.87 -0.75
N GLU A 20 -9.81 -11.88 -1.51
CA GLU A 20 -11.17 -11.36 -1.42
C GLU A 20 -12.16 -12.25 -2.19
N CYS A 21 -13.43 -12.22 -1.78
CA CYS A 21 -14.51 -12.76 -2.58
C CYS A 21 -14.66 -11.90 -3.84
N GLY A 22 -14.66 -12.52 -5.01
CA GLY A 22 -14.94 -11.83 -6.27
C GLY A 22 -16.25 -12.29 -6.92
N PRO A 23 -16.45 -12.01 -8.22
CA PRO A 23 -17.74 -12.19 -8.88
C PRO A 23 -18.30 -13.63 -8.90
N SER A 24 -17.46 -14.67 -8.81
CA SER A 24 -17.97 -16.06 -8.80
C SER A 24 -18.45 -16.51 -7.42
N CYS A 25 -18.21 -15.72 -6.37
CA CYS A 25 -18.70 -16.01 -5.02
C CYS A 25 -20.21 -15.73 -4.89
N ARG A 26 -20.95 -16.65 -4.24
CA ARG A 26 -22.41 -16.52 -4.00
C ARG A 26 -22.79 -15.53 -2.89
N CYS A 27 -21.82 -14.92 -2.22
CA CYS A 27 -22.06 -13.96 -1.15
C CYS A 27 -22.51 -12.60 -1.70
N SER A 28 -23.29 -11.86 -0.91
CA SER A 28 -23.76 -10.52 -1.26
C SER A 28 -22.61 -9.50 -1.41
N SER A 29 -22.93 -8.32 -1.96
CA SER A 29 -22.03 -7.16 -2.01
C SER A 29 -21.59 -6.67 -0.62
N SER A 30 -22.41 -6.90 0.40
CA SER A 30 -22.13 -6.56 1.81
C SER A 30 -21.16 -7.52 2.50
N CYS A 31 -20.74 -8.62 1.85
CA CYS A 31 -19.78 -9.57 2.39
C CYS A 31 -18.57 -8.90 3.05
N THR A 32 -18.19 -9.37 4.25
CA THR A 32 -17.03 -8.86 4.99
C THR A 32 -15.72 -9.10 4.25
N ASN A 33 -15.66 -10.10 3.36
CA ASN A 33 -14.51 -10.40 2.51
C ASN A 33 -14.54 -9.67 1.15
N ARG A 34 -15.21 -8.51 1.09
CA ARG A 34 -15.22 -7.57 -0.05
C ARG A 34 -14.92 -6.18 0.50
N VAL A 35 -13.66 -5.73 0.40
CA VAL A 35 -13.18 -4.49 1.02
C VAL A 35 -12.59 -3.54 -0.01
N SER A 36 -11.44 -3.91 -0.59
CA SER A 36 -10.69 -3.04 -1.52
C SER A 36 -11.44 -2.82 -2.84
N GLN A 37 -12.26 -3.78 -3.28
CA GLN A 37 -13.10 -3.68 -4.47
C GLN A 37 -14.16 -2.57 -4.40
N HIS A 38 -14.48 -2.05 -3.21
CA HIS A 38 -15.43 -0.94 -3.03
C HIS A 38 -14.78 0.45 -3.20
N GLY A 39 -13.47 0.50 -3.46
CA GLY A 39 -12.75 1.77 -3.64
C GLY A 39 -12.60 2.58 -2.34
N ILE A 40 -12.08 3.80 -2.48
CA ILE A 40 -11.72 4.68 -1.36
C ILE A 40 -12.96 5.08 -0.56
N GLN A 41 -12.92 4.87 0.76
CA GLN A 41 -14.04 5.17 1.69
C GLN A 41 -13.77 6.39 2.59
N PHE A 42 -12.56 6.94 2.55
CA PHE A 42 -12.14 8.05 3.41
C PHE A 42 -11.89 9.31 2.58
N GLN A 43 -12.11 10.48 3.18
CA GLN A 43 -11.78 11.74 2.52
C GLN A 43 -10.27 11.95 2.56
N LEU A 44 -9.65 11.98 1.38
CA LEU A 44 -8.21 12.18 1.18
C LEU A 44 -7.97 13.47 0.41
N GLU A 45 -6.86 14.15 0.72
CA GLU A 45 -6.48 15.40 0.06
C GLU A 45 -5.02 15.33 -0.37
N ILE A 46 -4.76 15.68 -1.63
CA ILE A 46 -3.41 15.96 -2.13
C ILE A 46 -3.03 17.37 -1.68
N PHE A 47 -1.87 17.53 -1.06
CA PHE A 47 -1.41 18.83 -0.54
C PHE A 47 0.10 19.00 -0.75
N MET A 48 0.57 20.24 -0.80
CA MET A 48 2.01 20.54 -0.84
C MET A 48 2.60 20.41 0.57
N THR A 49 3.57 19.51 0.74
CA THR A 49 4.33 19.36 1.97
C THR A 49 5.45 20.40 2.04
N LYS A 50 6.06 20.58 3.21
CA LYS A 50 7.16 21.55 3.38
C LYS A 50 8.47 21.13 2.70
N LEU A 51 8.73 19.82 2.56
CA LEU A 51 10.05 19.28 2.19
C LEU A 51 10.01 18.18 1.12
N LYS A 52 8.88 17.49 0.93
CA LYS A 52 8.76 16.30 0.08
C LYS A 52 7.95 16.55 -1.19
N GLY A 53 7.69 17.82 -1.52
CA GLY A 53 6.77 18.18 -2.61
C GLY A 53 5.33 17.78 -2.29
N TRP A 54 4.61 17.25 -3.27
CA TRP A 54 3.23 16.80 -3.11
C TRP A 54 3.14 15.59 -2.16
N GLY A 55 2.10 15.56 -1.34
CA GLY A 55 1.80 14.48 -0.41
C GLY A 55 0.29 14.24 -0.34
N VAL A 56 -0.11 13.19 0.38
CA VAL A 56 -1.52 12.91 0.68
C VAL A 56 -1.74 13.02 2.18
N ARG A 57 -2.83 13.64 2.61
CA ARG A 57 -3.27 13.63 4.02
C ARG A 57 -4.70 13.16 4.16
N ALA A 58 -5.04 12.65 5.34
CA ALA A 58 -6.41 12.32 5.69
C ALA A 58 -7.21 13.60 6.04
N ARG A 59 -8.44 13.75 5.55
CA ARG A 59 -9.38 14.81 5.96
C ARG A 59 -10.35 14.36 7.03
N SER A 60 -10.54 13.05 7.15
CA SER A 60 -11.32 12.37 8.18
C SER A 60 -10.43 11.48 9.02
N PHE A 61 -10.88 11.11 10.22
CA PHE A 61 -10.23 10.06 11.01
C PHE A 61 -10.21 8.73 10.24
N ILE A 62 -9.06 8.04 10.22
CA ILE A 62 -8.92 6.70 9.64
C ILE A 62 -8.55 5.74 10.78
N PRO A 63 -9.45 4.80 11.14
CA PRO A 63 -9.15 3.78 12.13
C PRO A 63 -8.02 2.85 11.66
N SER A 64 -7.21 2.37 12.60
CA SER A 64 -6.20 1.35 12.37
C SER A 64 -6.80 0.14 11.66
N ARG A 65 -6.00 -0.51 10.80
CA ARG A 65 -6.34 -1.70 9.99
C ARG A 65 -7.35 -1.44 8.87
N SER A 66 -7.77 -0.20 8.64
CA SER A 66 -8.71 0.15 7.56
C SER A 66 -8.02 0.22 6.21
N PHE A 67 -8.72 -0.20 5.15
CA PHE A 67 -8.30 0.01 3.76
C PHE A 67 -8.32 1.52 3.44
N VAL A 68 -7.25 2.04 2.84
CA VAL A 68 -7.14 3.46 2.50
C VAL A 68 -7.29 3.68 1.00
N CYS A 69 -6.43 3.07 0.18
CA CYS A 69 -6.51 3.13 -1.27
C CYS A 69 -5.71 2.02 -1.95
N ALA A 70 -5.95 1.77 -3.23
CA ALA A 70 -5.03 1.01 -4.07
C ALA A 70 -3.88 1.89 -4.57
N TYR A 71 -2.76 1.27 -4.95
CA TYR A 71 -1.70 1.90 -5.74
C TYR A 71 -1.90 1.49 -7.20
N LEU A 72 -2.34 2.42 -8.04
CA LEU A 72 -2.66 2.16 -9.44
C LEU A 72 -1.68 2.87 -10.38
N GLY A 73 -1.32 2.17 -11.45
CA GLY A 73 -0.46 2.64 -12.52
C GLY A 73 -0.41 1.61 -13.66
N GLU A 74 0.52 1.78 -14.59
CA GLU A 74 0.71 0.85 -15.70
C GLU A 74 1.54 -0.36 -15.25
N VAL A 75 1.09 -1.57 -15.58
CA VAL A 75 1.85 -2.79 -15.30
C VAL A 75 2.94 -2.96 -16.35
N ARG A 76 4.19 -3.05 -15.91
CA ARG A 76 5.37 -3.22 -16.77
C ARG A 76 6.16 -4.45 -16.34
N ASN A 77 6.65 -5.20 -17.33
CA ASN A 77 7.49 -6.37 -17.11
C ASN A 77 8.95 -5.97 -16.82
N ASN A 78 9.68 -6.85 -16.13
CA ASN A 78 11.08 -6.61 -15.72
C ASN A 78 12.08 -6.36 -16.85
N ARG A 79 11.71 -6.54 -18.13
CA ARG A 79 12.65 -6.52 -19.27
C ARG A 79 13.20 -5.12 -19.63
N HIS A 80 12.75 -4.05 -18.97
CA HIS A 80 13.10 -2.66 -19.36
C HIS A 80 13.53 -1.72 -18.24
N CYS A 81 13.71 -2.17 -16.99
CA CYS A 81 13.88 -1.25 -15.85
C CYS A 81 15.32 -1.07 -15.33
N GLU A 82 16.32 -1.76 -15.89
CA GLU A 82 17.71 -1.70 -15.38
C GLU A 82 18.50 -0.46 -15.85
N SER A 83 17.94 0.40 -16.70
CA SER A 83 18.74 1.42 -17.42
C SER A 83 18.37 2.89 -17.17
N ARG A 84 17.52 3.23 -16.18
CA ARG A 84 17.22 4.64 -15.89
C ARG A 84 17.15 4.97 -14.39
N PRO A 85 18.19 5.60 -13.82
CA PRO A 85 18.27 5.89 -12.38
C PRO A 85 17.20 6.86 -11.85
N ASP A 86 16.56 7.64 -12.73
CA ASP A 86 15.55 8.66 -12.34
C ASP A 86 14.09 8.14 -12.30
N PHE A 87 13.85 6.84 -12.55
CA PHE A 87 12.50 6.28 -12.67
C PHE A 87 11.88 5.79 -11.35
N ASP A 88 12.58 5.93 -10.23
CA ASP A 88 12.27 5.19 -8.99
C ASP A 88 11.16 5.80 -8.10
N ASP A 89 10.71 7.02 -8.37
CA ASP A 89 9.79 7.75 -7.47
C ASP A 89 8.34 7.23 -7.52
N TYR A 90 7.92 6.64 -8.65
CA TYR A 90 6.54 6.21 -8.89
C TYR A 90 6.43 4.73 -9.24
N ILE A 91 7.40 3.92 -8.81
CA ILE A 91 7.47 2.48 -9.11
C ILE A 91 7.16 1.66 -7.85
N LEU A 92 6.23 0.72 -8.00
CA LEU A 92 5.88 -0.28 -6.97
C LEU A 92 6.04 -1.70 -7.52
N LYS A 93 6.91 -2.52 -6.93
CA LYS A 93 7.17 -3.89 -7.40
C LYS A 93 5.97 -4.81 -7.12
N ILE A 94 5.58 -5.61 -8.12
CA ILE A 94 4.48 -6.58 -8.00
C ILE A 94 4.93 -7.83 -7.25
N GLY A 95 6.16 -8.26 -7.49
CA GLY A 95 6.78 -9.40 -6.84
C GLY A 95 8.08 -9.78 -7.57
N VAL A 96 8.85 -10.70 -7.00
CA VAL A 96 10.12 -11.16 -7.61
C VAL A 96 9.84 -11.74 -8.99
N GLY A 97 10.42 -11.14 -10.03
CA GLY A 97 10.28 -11.59 -11.41
C GLY A 97 8.90 -11.34 -12.06
N LYS A 98 7.95 -10.70 -11.34
CA LYS A 98 6.58 -10.46 -11.83
C LYS A 98 6.36 -9.08 -12.45
N GLY A 99 7.35 -8.20 -12.38
CA GLY A 99 7.27 -6.83 -12.90
C GLY A 99 6.95 -5.78 -11.82
N PHE A 100 6.51 -4.62 -12.27
CA PHE A 100 6.25 -3.44 -11.45
C PHE A 100 5.04 -2.64 -11.96
N ILE A 101 4.47 -1.83 -11.07
CA ILE A 101 3.46 -0.82 -11.37
C ILE A 101 4.18 0.51 -11.50
N ASP A 102 4.08 1.15 -12.66
CA ASP A 102 4.64 2.47 -12.96
C ASP A 102 3.51 3.51 -13.00
N ALA A 103 3.51 4.41 -12.02
CA ALA A 103 2.54 5.49 -11.91
C ALA A 103 3.08 6.85 -12.43
N SER A 104 4.20 6.87 -13.17
CA SER A 104 4.83 8.09 -13.67
C SER A 104 3.91 8.90 -14.59
N ARG A 105 3.30 8.24 -15.59
CA ARG A 105 2.41 8.87 -16.58
C ARG A 105 0.94 8.83 -16.19
N CYS A 106 0.50 7.70 -15.66
CA CYS A 106 -0.89 7.44 -15.31
C CYS A 106 -0.94 6.74 -13.96
N GLY A 107 -1.72 7.27 -13.01
CA GLY A 107 -1.90 6.65 -11.70
C GLY A 107 -3.01 7.33 -10.91
N ASN A 108 -3.36 6.77 -9.76
CA ASN A 108 -4.35 7.34 -8.85
C ASN A 108 -3.69 8.15 -7.72
N ILE A 109 -4.47 8.58 -6.72
CA ILE A 109 -3.97 9.30 -5.53
C ILE A 109 -2.82 8.59 -4.81
N GLY A 110 -2.74 7.26 -4.90
CA GLY A 110 -1.67 6.46 -4.28
C GLY A 110 -0.26 6.86 -4.73
N ARG A 111 -0.11 7.39 -5.96
CA ARG A 111 1.19 7.85 -6.49
C ARG A 111 1.80 9.03 -5.74
N PHE A 112 0.99 9.78 -4.97
CA PHE A 112 1.42 10.95 -4.21
C PHE A 112 1.69 10.63 -2.72
N ILE A 113 1.56 9.37 -2.30
CA ILE A 113 1.79 8.99 -0.90
C ILE A 113 3.29 8.87 -0.68
N ASN A 114 3.83 9.75 0.16
CA ASN A 114 5.27 9.84 0.41
C ASN A 114 5.84 8.69 1.26
N HIS A 115 7.15 8.60 1.25
CA HIS A 115 7.90 7.72 2.14
C HIS A 115 7.96 8.24 3.60
N SER A 116 8.02 7.31 4.55
CA SER A 116 8.45 7.54 5.93
C SER A 116 9.13 6.28 6.49
N CYS A 117 10.15 6.45 7.34
CA CYS A 117 10.75 5.36 8.14
C CYS A 117 9.87 4.91 9.31
N SER A 118 8.87 5.72 9.69
CA SER A 118 7.83 5.35 10.67
C SER A 118 6.45 5.56 10.04
N PRO A 119 6.11 4.73 9.03
CA PRO A 119 4.91 4.93 8.23
C PRO A 119 3.64 4.72 9.05
N ASN A 120 2.53 5.24 8.52
CA ASN A 120 1.17 4.96 9.03
C ASN A 120 0.36 4.06 8.08
N LEU A 121 0.92 3.69 6.93
CA LEU A 121 0.34 2.74 5.99
C LEU A 121 1.27 1.54 5.74
N ILE A 122 0.67 0.40 5.37
CA ILE A 122 1.35 -0.80 4.88
C ILE A 122 0.75 -1.24 3.55
N VAL A 123 1.59 -1.74 2.64
CA VAL A 123 1.15 -2.33 1.37
C VAL A 123 0.86 -3.81 1.57
N LYS A 124 -0.30 -4.27 1.10
CA LYS A 124 -0.71 -5.67 1.04
C LYS A 124 -1.07 -6.05 -0.39
N ASP A 125 -0.90 -7.33 -0.70
CA ASP A 125 -1.31 -7.89 -1.98
C ASP A 125 -2.72 -8.44 -1.83
N VAL A 126 -3.63 -8.01 -2.71
CA VAL A 126 -5.01 -8.51 -2.74
C VAL A 126 -5.29 -9.12 -4.10
N THR A 127 -5.94 -10.29 -4.10
CA THR A 127 -6.43 -10.94 -5.31
C THR A 127 -7.84 -11.46 -5.07
N ASN A 128 -8.54 -11.79 -6.15
CA ASN A 128 -9.81 -12.50 -6.12
C ASN A 128 -9.84 -13.58 -7.22
N ASP A 129 -10.98 -14.24 -7.38
CA ASP A 129 -11.22 -15.31 -8.35
C ASP A 129 -11.16 -14.87 -9.82
N HIS A 130 -11.36 -13.58 -10.12
CA HIS A 130 -11.27 -13.00 -11.46
C HIS A 130 -9.94 -12.30 -11.75
N SER A 131 -9.10 -12.10 -10.74
CA SER A 131 -7.78 -11.48 -10.90
C SER A 131 -6.75 -12.46 -11.44
N ASP A 132 -5.83 -11.98 -12.28
CA ASP A 132 -4.61 -12.73 -12.58
C ASP A 132 -3.81 -12.90 -11.27
N LYS A 133 -3.63 -14.16 -10.85
CA LYS A 133 -2.90 -14.51 -9.62
C LYS A 133 -1.43 -14.09 -9.67
N ASN A 134 -0.89 -13.80 -10.85
CA ASN A 134 0.44 -13.25 -11.03
C ASN A 134 0.49 -11.73 -10.88
N LEU A 135 -0.64 -11.05 -10.90
CA LEU A 135 -0.75 -9.60 -10.83
C LEU A 135 -1.73 -9.19 -9.72
N PRO A 136 -1.40 -9.45 -8.44
CA PRO A 136 -2.24 -9.00 -7.33
C PRO A 136 -2.31 -7.47 -7.28
N TYR A 137 -3.46 -6.95 -6.87
CA TYR A 137 -3.61 -5.54 -6.57
C TYR A 137 -2.76 -5.15 -5.37
N LYS A 138 -2.03 -4.04 -5.49
CA LYS A 138 -1.30 -3.44 -4.39
C LYS A 138 -2.20 -2.45 -3.67
N VAL A 139 -2.49 -2.71 -2.40
CA VAL A 139 -3.41 -1.89 -1.61
C VAL A 139 -2.78 -1.44 -0.30
N LEU A 140 -3.16 -0.25 0.15
CA LEU A 140 -2.64 0.36 1.37
C LEU A 140 -3.66 0.27 2.49
N PHE A 141 -3.21 -0.22 3.65
CA PHE A 141 -3.98 -0.27 4.89
C PHE A 141 -3.33 0.57 5.97
N ALA A 142 -4.13 1.17 6.85
CA ALA A 142 -3.63 1.86 8.03
C ALA A 142 -3.03 0.87 9.04
N VAL A 143 -1.85 1.15 9.59
CA VAL A 143 -1.24 0.33 10.66
C VAL A 143 -1.48 0.88 12.07
N LYS A 144 -2.00 2.10 12.16
CA LYS A 144 -2.36 2.80 13.39
C LYS A 144 -3.51 3.76 13.10
N ASP A 145 -4.15 4.27 14.14
CA ASP A 145 -5.15 5.33 13.98
C ASP A 145 -4.50 6.58 13.38
N ILE A 146 -5.18 7.18 12.41
CA ILE A 146 -4.70 8.35 11.68
C ILE A 146 -5.69 9.50 11.88
N PRO A 147 -5.32 10.53 12.68
CA PRO A 147 -6.12 11.73 12.84
C PRO A 147 -6.29 12.51 11.53
N ALA A 148 -7.37 13.27 11.42
CA ALA A 148 -7.55 14.23 10.34
C ALA A 148 -6.38 15.24 10.31
N GLY A 149 -6.01 15.65 9.10
CA GLY A 149 -4.86 16.51 8.82
C GLY A 149 -3.51 15.79 8.76
N ARG A 150 -3.42 14.51 9.18
CA ARG A 150 -2.15 13.79 9.20
C ARG A 150 -1.74 13.31 7.81
N GLU A 151 -0.48 13.55 7.44
CA GLU A 151 0.12 13.02 6.21
C GLU A 151 0.13 11.48 6.22
N LEU A 152 -0.23 10.89 5.09
CA LEU A 152 -0.18 9.47 4.81
C LEU A 152 1.18 9.10 4.23
N SER A 153 1.74 7.98 4.69
CA SER A 153 3.05 7.52 4.26
C SER A 153 3.21 6.00 4.41
N TYR A 154 3.99 5.40 3.51
CA TYR A 154 4.41 4.00 3.58
C TYR A 154 5.93 3.86 3.44
N ASP A 155 6.47 2.70 3.78
CA ASP A 155 7.88 2.42 3.57
C ASP A 155 8.14 1.97 2.12
N TYR A 156 8.80 2.81 1.32
CA TYR A 156 9.17 2.49 -0.07
C TYR A 156 10.13 1.30 -0.16
N LYS A 157 10.89 1.03 0.91
CA LYS A 157 11.80 -0.12 0.98
C LYS A 157 11.05 -1.41 1.28
N SER A 158 9.95 -1.37 2.03
CA SER A 158 9.10 -2.55 2.25
C SER A 158 8.53 -3.12 0.95
N SER A 159 8.33 -2.28 -0.07
CA SER A 159 7.98 -2.72 -1.43
C SER A 159 9.18 -3.16 -2.29
N LYS A 160 10.41 -2.86 -1.87
CA LYS A 160 11.66 -3.25 -2.56
C LYS A 160 12.35 -4.46 -1.92
N ARG A 161 12.09 -4.76 -0.65
CA ARG A 161 12.71 -5.84 0.14
C ARG A 161 11.72 -7.00 0.27
N ASN A 162 12.10 -8.16 -0.26
CA ASN A 162 11.36 -9.39 -0.05
C ASN A 162 11.14 -9.66 1.44
N TYR A 163 9.93 -10.10 1.77
CA TYR A 163 9.60 -10.75 3.04
C TYR A 163 10.64 -11.85 3.33
N PHE A 164 11.60 -11.57 4.21
CA PHE A 164 12.32 -12.62 4.92
C PHE A 164 11.53 -12.96 6.18
N ARG A 165 11.14 -14.24 6.26
CA ARG A 165 10.50 -14.89 7.40
C ARG A 165 11.29 -14.67 8.71
N PHE A 166 10.54 -14.43 9.78
CA PHE A 166 10.84 -14.64 11.21
C PHE A 166 12.07 -13.97 11.82
N GLY A 167 11.83 -13.11 12.81
CA GLY A 167 12.83 -12.67 13.77
C GLY A 167 12.48 -11.34 14.38
N ILE A 168 11.98 -11.36 15.61
CA ILE A 168 11.95 -10.19 16.50
C ILE A 168 13.37 -9.62 16.54
N ILE A 169 13.57 -8.36 16.13
CA ILE A 169 14.71 -7.57 16.56
C ILE A 169 14.18 -6.21 16.97
N PHE A 170 14.05 -6.02 18.29
CA PHE A 170 14.24 -4.71 18.87
C PHE A 170 15.70 -4.31 18.61
N ALA A 171 15.92 -3.26 17.84
CA ALA A 171 17.18 -2.52 17.81
C ALA A 171 16.81 -1.05 17.58
N THR A 172 16.50 -0.36 18.68
CA THR A 172 17.37 0.66 19.29
C THR A 172 17.58 1.87 18.40
N VAL A 173 17.03 2.97 18.89
CA VAL A 173 17.33 4.34 18.50
C VAL A 173 18.85 4.51 18.51
N ASP A 174 19.43 4.91 17.38
CA ASP A 174 20.75 5.53 17.40
C ASP A 174 20.71 6.84 16.64
N HIS A 175 20.93 7.92 17.39
CA HIS A 175 21.12 9.27 16.92
C HIS A 175 22.60 9.41 16.53
N ARG A 176 22.90 9.55 15.23
CA ARG A 176 24.15 10.03 14.57
C ARG A 176 24.06 9.47 13.13
N ILE A 177 24.16 10.17 12.00
CA ILE A 177 25.09 11.17 11.45
C ILE A 177 24.36 11.77 10.22
N ALA A 178 24.03 13.08 10.21
CA ALA A 178 24.72 14.20 9.54
C ALA A 178 24.80 14.14 7.99
N ILE A 179 24.10 15.09 7.36
CA ILE A 179 24.49 15.99 6.25
C ILE A 179 25.70 15.52 5.41
N VAL A 180 25.46 15.23 4.12
CA VAL A 180 25.79 16.09 2.95
C VAL A 180 24.76 15.84 1.86
#